data_AF-A0A2A4T0D2-F1
#
_entry.id   AF-A0A2A4T0D2-F1
#
_cell.length_a   1.000
_cell.length_b   1.000
_cell.length_c   1.000
_cell.angle_alpha   90.00
_cell.angle_beta   90.00
_cell.angle_gamma   90.00
#
_symmetry.space_group_name_H-M   'P 1'
#
loop_
_entity.id
_entity.type
_entity.pdbx_description
1 polymer ?
#
loop_
_entity_poly.entity_id
_entity_poly.type
_entity_poly.pdbx_seq_one_letter_code
_entity_poly.pdbx_strand_id
1 'polypeptide(L)'
;MWNKKYVDRKRKTKTPCVGCGLPERLCICSELKTLDLKTRLTLVIHRREVQKTTNTGMLAIKILSNSEMIVRAEIGKPINLSKLFERVFYPKGSGFGFCRI
;
A
#
# COMPACT_ATOMS: atom_id res chain seq x y z
N MET A 1 25.00 -11.17 -18.47
CA MET A 1 24.41 -12.19 -17.58
C MET A 1 24.09 -11.53 -16.23
N TRP A 2 22.87 -11.02 -16.03
CA TRP A 2 22.52 -10.23 -14.84
C TRP A 2 22.17 -11.14 -13.66
N ASN A 3 23.15 -11.40 -12.80
CA ASN A 3 23.00 -12.21 -11.59
C ASN A 3 22.73 -11.31 -10.36
N LYS A 4 21.56 -10.69 -10.30
CA LYS A 4 21.10 -10.02 -9.07
C LYS A 4 20.43 -11.07 -8.19
N LYS A 5 21.24 -11.80 -7.42
CA LYS A 5 20.75 -12.62 -6.29
C LYS A 5 19.71 -11.81 -5.53
N TYR A 6 18.52 -12.37 -5.44
CA TYR A 6 17.35 -11.76 -4.84
C TYR A 6 17.57 -11.63 -3.33
N VAL A 7 18.29 -10.57 -2.91
CA VAL A 7 18.49 -10.30 -1.48
C VAL A 7 17.14 -9.90 -0.90
N ASP A 8 16.55 -10.82 -0.13
CA ASP A 8 15.47 -10.48 0.78
C ASP A 8 16.06 -9.59 1.86
N ARG A 9 15.62 -8.33 1.89
CA ARG A 9 16.24 -7.34 2.77
C ARG A 9 15.73 -7.58 4.18
N LYS A 10 16.58 -8.14 5.04
CA LYS A 10 16.25 -8.36 6.45
C LYS A 10 15.85 -7.05 7.14
N ARG A 11 14.75 -7.08 7.90
CA ARG A 11 14.29 -5.93 8.67
C ARG A 11 15.35 -5.54 9.71
N LYS A 12 15.63 -4.24 9.82
CA LYS A 12 16.57 -3.72 10.84
C LYS A 12 15.96 -3.64 12.23
N THR A 13 14.63 -3.51 12.31
CA THR A 13 13.89 -3.43 13.56
C THR A 13 13.90 -4.78 14.28
N LYS A 14 14.40 -4.82 15.52
CA LYS A 14 14.50 -6.05 16.32
C LYS A 14 13.13 -6.56 16.79
N THR A 15 12.26 -5.66 17.27
CA THR A 15 10.90 -5.96 17.75
C THR A 15 9.86 -5.08 17.02
N PRO A 16 9.54 -5.40 15.76
CA PRO A 16 8.56 -4.62 15.00
C PRO A 16 7.13 -4.99 15.43
N CYS A 17 6.30 -3.98 15.63
CA CYS A 17 4.86 -4.15 15.76
C CYS A 17 4.30 -4.91 14.54
N VAL A 18 3.48 -5.94 14.78
CA VAL A 18 2.82 -6.72 13.72
C VAL A 18 1.85 -5.89 12.88
N GLY A 19 1.32 -4.81 13.45
CA GLY A 19 0.44 -3.86 12.78
C GLY A 19 1.20 -2.88 11.90
N CYS A 20 1.84 -1.87 12.48
CA CYS A 20 2.49 -0.77 11.74
C CYS A 20 3.93 -1.07 11.31
N GLY A 21 4.56 -2.12 11.81
CA GLY A 21 5.96 -2.47 11.49
C GLY A 21 7.02 -1.64 12.21
N LEU A 22 6.65 -0.52 12.84
CA LEU A 22 7.55 0.29 13.66
C LEU A 22 8.04 -0.48 14.89
N PRO A 23 9.18 -0.10 15.50
CA PRO A 23 9.55 -0.63 16.82
C PRO A 23 8.39 -0.49 17.81
N GLU A 24 8.17 -1.47 18.68
CA GLU A 24 7.04 -1.46 19.65
C GLU A 24 6.91 -0.14 20.42
N ARG A 25 8.02 0.43 20.87
CA ARG A 25 8.05 1.73 21.58
C ARG A 25 7.57 2.94 20.75
N LEU A 26 7.48 2.80 19.43
CA LEU A 26 6.99 3.80 18.47
C LEU A 26 5.73 3.31 17.76
N CYS A 27 5.03 2.33 18.34
CA CYS A 27 3.79 1.83 17.77
C CYS A 27 2.76 2.95 17.73
N ILE A 28 2.09 3.10 16.58
CA ILE A 28 1.02 4.08 16.37
C ILE A 28 -0.33 3.41 16.07
N CYS A 29 -0.44 2.09 16.26
CA CYS A 29 -1.64 1.35 15.89
C CYS A 29 -2.88 1.80 16.67
N SER A 30 -2.71 2.27 17.91
CA SER A 30 -3.79 2.86 18.71
C SER A 30 -4.35 4.16 18.11
N GLU A 31 -3.51 4.89 17.37
CA GLU A 31 -3.86 6.18 16.77
C GLU A 31 -4.55 6.02 15.41
N LEU A 32 -4.54 4.82 14.84
CA LEU A 32 -5.14 4.55 13.54
C LEU A 32 -6.67 4.53 13.69
N LYS A 33 -7.33 5.49 13.03
CA LYS A 33 -8.79 5.51 12.88
C LYS A 33 -9.16 5.02 11.49
N THR A 34 -10.17 4.18 11.39
CA THR A 34 -10.73 3.80 10.09
C THR A 34 -11.43 5.01 9.48
N LEU A 35 -11.14 5.29 8.20
CA LEU A 35 -11.73 6.37 7.43
C LEU A 35 -12.51 5.77 6.26
N ASP A 36 -13.77 6.18 6.15
CA ASP A 36 -14.64 5.82 5.03
C ASP A 36 -14.69 6.99 4.04
N LEU A 37 -13.83 6.94 3.03
CA LEU A 37 -13.69 7.98 2.03
C LEU A 37 -14.31 7.55 0.70
N LYS A 38 -14.86 8.51 -0.05
CA LYS A 38 -15.28 8.26 -1.44
C LYS A 38 -14.08 7.96 -2.35
N THR A 39 -12.92 8.54 -2.08
CA THR A 39 -11.70 8.33 -2.87
C THR A 39 -11.15 6.93 -2.63
N ARG A 40 -11.03 6.12 -3.68
CA ARG A 40 -10.37 4.81 -3.64
C ARG A 40 -8.86 4.95 -3.77
N LEU A 41 -8.11 4.26 -2.90
CA LEU A 41 -6.65 4.18 -2.96
C LEU A 41 -6.22 2.76 -3.32
N THR A 42 -5.46 2.61 -4.42
CA THR A 42 -4.78 1.36 -4.75
C THR A 42 -3.27 1.55 -4.59
N LEU A 43 -2.67 0.90 -3.60
CA LEU A 43 -1.23 0.95 -3.36
C LEU A 43 -0.50 -0.06 -4.25
N VAL A 44 0.18 0.41 -5.29
CA VAL A 44 1.08 -0.43 -6.09
C VAL A 44 2.48 -0.37 -5.51
N ILE A 45 2.94 -1.48 -4.92
CA ILE A 45 4.19 -1.52 -4.17
C ILE A 45 5.14 -2.61 -4.65
N HIS A 46 6.44 -2.31 -4.67
CA HIS A 46 7.46 -3.34 -4.94
C HIS A 46 7.59 -4.29 -3.75
N ARG A 47 7.70 -5.60 -3.98
CA ARG A 47 7.81 -6.60 -2.89
C ARG A 47 8.89 -6.30 -1.83
N ARG A 48 10.03 -5.70 -2.23
CA ARG A 48 11.11 -5.30 -1.29
C ARG A 48 10.73 -4.13 -0.37
N GLU A 49 9.70 -3.37 -0.72
CA GLU A 49 9.20 -2.24 0.07
C GLU A 49 8.11 -2.65 1.06
N VAL A 50 7.50 -3.83 0.90
CA VAL A 50 6.41 -4.33 1.77
C VAL A 50 6.85 -4.38 3.24
N GLN A 51 8.10 -4.77 3.51
CA GLN A 51 8.61 -4.91 4.89
C GLN A 51 9.22 -3.61 5.45
N LYS A 52 9.31 -2.53 4.67
CA LYS A 52 9.90 -1.27 5.14
C LYS A 52 8.95 -0.53 6.07
N THR A 53 9.51 -0.04 7.17
CA THR A 53 8.76 0.75 8.16
C THR A 53 8.52 2.19 7.72
N THR A 54 9.31 2.69 6.77
CA THR A 54 9.12 4.01 6.13
C THR A 54 7.99 4.01 5.10
N ASN A 55 7.40 2.85 4.82
CA ASN A 55 6.33 2.72 3.85
C ASN A 55 4.98 3.00 4.53
N THR A 56 4.62 4.28 4.54
CA THR A 56 3.33 4.76 5.04
C THR A 56 2.13 4.23 4.23
N GLY A 57 2.36 3.73 3.02
CA GLY A 57 1.32 3.09 2.21
C GLY A 57 0.64 1.94 2.94
N MET A 58 1.37 1.14 3.74
CA MET A 58 0.75 0.06 4.54
C MET A 58 -0.21 0.57 5.61
N LEU A 59 0.01 1.79 6.11
CA LEU A 59 -0.91 2.42 7.05
C LEU A 59 -2.17 2.89 6.33
N ALA A 60 -2.02 3.45 5.13
CA ALA A 60 -3.17 3.84 4.30
C ALA A 60 -4.11 2.66 4.04
N ILE A 61 -3.57 1.47 3.77
CA ILE A 61 -4.36 0.23 3.58
C ILE A 61 -5.14 -0.18 4.83
N LYS A 62 -4.63 0.13 6.02
CA LYS A 62 -5.30 -0.19 7.30
C LYS A 62 -6.35 0.85 7.68
N ILE A 63 -6.13 2.10 7.28
CA ILE A 63 -6.99 3.23 7.60
C ILE A 63 -8.20 3.28 6.66
N LEU A 64 -7.98 3.11 5.35
CA LEU A 64 -9.01 3.35 4.32
C LEU A 64 -9.80 2.08 4.02
N SER A 65 -11.10 2.10 4.34
CA SER A 65 -12.03 0.97 4.18
C SER A 65 -12.09 0.41 2.75
N ASN A 66 -11.94 1.30 1.77
CA ASN A 66 -12.08 1.01 0.34
C ASN A 66 -10.73 0.89 -0.38
N SER A 67 -9.64 0.62 0.34
CA SER A 67 -8.30 0.57 -0.24
C SER A 67 -7.78 -0.84 -0.44
N GLU A 68 -6.91 -1.01 -1.45
CA GLU A 68 -6.30 -2.30 -1.76
C GLU A 68 -4.81 -2.16 -2.10
N MET A 69 -4.07 -3.26 -2.00
CA MET A 69 -2.64 -3.31 -2.30
C MET A 69 -2.34 -4.29 -3.43
N ILE A 70 -1.50 -3.87 -4.38
CA ILE A 70 -0.97 -4.72 -5.44
C ILE A 70 0.55 -4.77 -5.31
N VAL A 71 1.08 -5.98 -5.13
CA VAL A 71 2.53 -6.19 -5.05
C VAL A 71 3.10 -6.44 -6.44
N ARG A 72 4.11 -5.65 -6.83
CA ARG A 72 4.86 -5.81 -8.09
C ARG A 72 6.20 -6.50 -7.86
N ALA A 73 6.74 -7.03 -8.98
CA ALA A 73 8.03 -7.71 -9.07
C ALA A 73 8.08 -9.08 -8.39
N GLU A 74 6.96 -9.81 -8.33
CA GLU A 74 6.97 -11.25 -8.09
C GLU A 74 7.66 -11.98 -9.26
N ILE A 75 8.53 -12.95 -8.94
CA ILE A 75 9.29 -13.67 -9.97
C ILE A 75 8.32 -14.54 -10.75
N GLY A 76 8.41 -14.49 -12.08
CA GLY A 76 7.60 -15.35 -12.95
C GLY A 76 6.13 -14.98 -13.01
N LYS A 77 5.72 -13.86 -12.41
CA LYS A 77 4.33 -13.40 -12.40
C LYS A 77 4.22 -11.95 -12.87
N PRO A 78 3.62 -11.68 -14.04
CA PRO A 78 3.33 -10.33 -14.45
C PRO A 78 2.34 -9.69 -13.48
N ILE A 79 2.50 -8.38 -13.24
CA ILE A 79 1.53 -7.65 -12.42
C ILE A 79 0.23 -7.47 -13.19
N ASN A 80 -0.89 -7.84 -12.57
CA ASN A 80 -2.21 -7.53 -13.07
C ASN A 80 -2.64 -6.17 -12.53
N LEU A 81 -2.80 -5.19 -13.43
CA LEU A 81 -3.24 -3.82 -13.12
C LEU A 81 -4.65 -3.52 -13.62
N SER A 82 -5.39 -4.51 -14.15
CA SER A 82 -6.71 -4.30 -14.74
C SER A 82 -7.68 -3.63 -13.76
N LYS A 83 -7.56 -3.95 -12.45
CA LYS A 83 -8.34 -3.37 -11.35
C LYS A 83 -8.20 -1.85 -11.18
N LEU A 84 -7.10 -1.26 -11.66
CA LEU A 84 -6.91 0.19 -11.62
C LEU A 84 -7.85 0.92 -12.58
N PHE A 85 -8.20 0.27 -13.69
CA PHE A 85 -8.97 0.85 -14.78
C PHE A 85 -10.47 0.51 -14.69
N GLU A 86 -10.87 -0.30 -13.72
CA GLU A 86 -12.27 -0.50 -13.37
C GLU A 86 -12.86 0.87 -13.01
N ARG A 87 -13.74 1.37 -13.88
CA ARG A 87 -14.44 2.64 -13.67
C ARG A 87 -15.39 2.48 -12.50
N VAL A 88 -14.95 2.89 -11.32
CA VAL A 88 -15.89 3.17 -10.23
C VAL A 88 -16.64 4.43 -10.65
N PHE A 89 -17.93 4.30 -10.94
CA PHE A 89 -18.81 5.44 -11.13
C PHE A 89 -18.86 6.20 -9.80
N TYR A 90 -18.08 7.27 -9.68
CA TYR A 90 -18.27 8.24 -8.61
C TYR A 90 -19.57 8.99 -8.93
N PRO A 91 -20.64 8.87 -8.12
CA PRO A 91 -21.82 9.69 -8.33
C PRO A 91 -21.36 11.14 -8.31
N LYS A 92 -21.62 11.87 -9.40
CA LYS A 92 -21.23 13.27 -9.52
C LYS A 92 -21.90 14.07 -8.40
N GLY A 93 -21.19 14.22 -7.29
CA GLY A 93 -21.43 15.29 -6.33
C GLY A 93 -21.04 16.58 -7.03
N SER A 94 -21.94 17.56 -6.97
CA SER A 94 -21.79 18.92 -7.47
C SER A 94 -20.39 19.50 -7.23
N GLY A 95 -19.66 19.78 -8.31
CA GLY A 95 -18.43 20.58 -8.28
C GLY A 95 -17.14 19.77 -8.24
N PHE A 96 -16.20 20.19 -9.10
CA PHE A 96 -14.85 19.68 -9.36
C PHE A 96 -14.69 18.68 -10.50
N GLY A 97 -14.04 19.21 -11.54
CA GLY A 97 -13.87 18.64 -12.86
C GLY A 97 -12.94 17.44 -12.89
N PHE A 98 -13.04 16.77 -14.04
CA PHE A 98 -12.20 15.68 -14.50
C PHE A 98 -10.71 15.94 -14.21
N CYS A 99 -10.12 15.17 -13.31
CA CYS A 99 -8.68 14.88 -13.40
C CYS A 99 -8.53 13.74 -14.43
N ARG A 100 -8.30 14.12 -15.69
CA ARG A 100 -7.72 13.21 -16.68
C ARG A 100 -6.28 12.92 -16.24
N ILE A 101 -5.95 11.64 -16.10
CA ILE A 101 -4.56 11.16 -16.03
C ILE A 101 -3.96 11.27 -17.43
#